data_AF-A0A1T2XAE5-F1
#
_entry.id   AF-A0A1T2XAE5-F1
#
_cell.length_a   1.000
_cell.length_b   1.000
_cell.length_c   1.000
_cell.angle_alpha   90.00
_cell.angle_beta   90.00
_cell.angle_gamma   90.00
#
_symmetry.space_group_name_H-M   'P 1'
#
loop_
_entity.id
_entity.type
_entity.pdbx_description
1 polymer ?
#
loop_
_entity_poly.entity_id
_entity_poly.type
_entity_poly.pdbx_seq_one_letter_code
_entity_poly.pdbx_strand_id
1 'polypeptide(L)'
;MKPILLHVLCLLILVSLTACGSERSLAQDDKKVIIEQAKVLEQSYYNLLTFQEDYHEFTSHVSGILDAPVMQSLMDSIVFGYNDKTFTGSDMAKMTRDEWEKHKTYMLGVIRGIGVDQQHVTIRFSDVYPSDDKDQVFLYSSELKKVKTEPYTKTNKKFTLVQTDGHWKIARIEQDRITYGSEQTAAEIQELESKLKYQTHGDSVVEYLDHPLELQGYAEQ
;
A
#
# COMPACT_ATOMS: atom_id res chain seq x y z
N MET A 1 -59.14 -10.41 33.39
CA MET A 1 -58.52 -10.62 32.07
C MET A 1 -57.64 -9.43 31.73
N LYS A 2 -56.34 -9.44 32.12
CA LYS A 2 -55.36 -8.40 31.77
C LYS A 2 -53.87 -8.67 32.12
N PRO A 3 -53.36 -9.90 32.32
CA PRO A 3 -51.90 -10.09 32.42
C PRO A 3 -51.23 -10.66 31.16
N ILE A 4 -52.01 -11.23 30.22
CA ILE A 4 -51.44 -11.95 29.06
C ILE A 4 -50.91 -10.97 28.00
N LEU A 5 -51.55 -9.82 27.82
CA LEU A 5 -51.14 -8.83 26.80
C LEU A 5 -49.78 -8.17 27.12
N LEU A 6 -49.41 -8.08 28.41
CA LEU A 6 -48.17 -7.42 28.84
C LEU A 6 -46.94 -8.32 28.63
N HIS A 7 -47.10 -9.63 28.78
CA HIS A 7 -46.01 -10.60 28.61
C HIS A 7 -45.69 -10.85 27.12
N VAL A 8 -46.69 -10.76 26.24
CA VAL A 8 -46.48 -10.86 24.79
C VAL A 8 -45.79 -9.60 24.24
N LEU A 9 -46.04 -8.42 24.82
CA LEU A 9 -45.40 -7.17 24.40
C LEU A 9 -43.91 -7.10 24.84
N CYS A 10 -43.57 -7.62 26.01
CA CYS A 10 -42.18 -7.68 26.47
C CYS A 10 -41.31 -8.69 25.69
N LEU A 11 -41.90 -9.74 25.10
CA LEU A 11 -41.15 -10.68 24.24
C LEU A 11 -40.84 -10.12 22.84
N LEU A 12 -41.59 -9.13 22.35
CA LEU A 12 -41.36 -8.51 21.04
C LEU A 12 -40.24 -7.45 21.05
N ILE A 13 -39.93 -6.87 22.21
CA ILE A 13 -38.88 -5.84 22.35
C ILE A 13 -37.48 -6.47 22.50
N LEU A 14 -37.39 -7.76 22.86
CA LEU A 14 -36.11 -8.48 22.98
C LEU A 14 -35.57 -9.02 21.65
N VAL A 15 -36.38 -9.04 20.57
CA VAL A 15 -35.94 -9.49 19.23
C VAL A 15 -35.42 -8.31 18.38
N SER A 16 -35.57 -7.06 18.85
CA SER A 16 -35.12 -5.87 18.11
C SER A 16 -33.68 -5.42 18.45
N LEU A 17 -32.96 -6.15 19.31
CA LEU A 17 -31.57 -5.85 19.68
C LEU A 17 -30.53 -6.80 19.04
N THR A 18 -30.95 -7.72 18.17
CA THR A 18 -30.01 -8.53 17.33
C THR A 18 -29.89 -7.99 15.91
N ALA A 19 -30.05 -6.68 15.72
CA ALA A 19 -29.45 -5.97 14.60
C ALA A 19 -28.08 -5.39 15.04
N CYS A 20 -27.30 -6.18 15.80
CA CYS A 20 -25.85 -6.05 15.74
C CYS A 20 -25.46 -6.51 14.34
N GLY A 21 -25.04 -5.56 13.52
CA GLY A 21 -24.53 -5.82 12.18
C GLY A 21 -23.56 -7.00 12.24
N SER A 22 -23.87 -8.05 11.50
CA SER A 22 -22.89 -9.09 11.22
C SER A 22 -21.78 -8.41 10.43
N GLU A 23 -20.75 -7.94 11.11
CA GLU A 23 -19.45 -7.69 10.49
C GLU A 23 -19.12 -8.97 9.75
N ARG A 24 -19.18 -8.91 8.42
CA ARG A 24 -18.93 -10.05 7.56
C ARG A 24 -17.43 -10.32 7.65
N SER A 25 -17.04 -11.18 8.58
CA SER A 25 -15.64 -11.54 8.75
C SER A 25 -15.17 -12.28 7.51
N LEU A 26 -14.22 -11.68 6.80
CA LEU A 26 -13.48 -12.35 5.73
C LEU A 26 -12.77 -13.58 6.31
N ALA A 27 -12.65 -14.65 5.52
CA ALA A 27 -11.91 -15.84 5.93
C ALA A 27 -10.44 -15.49 6.18
N GLN A 28 -9.82 -16.13 7.18
CA GLN A 28 -8.42 -15.85 7.54
C GLN A 28 -7.44 -16.15 6.38
N ASP A 29 -7.74 -17.17 5.58
CA ASP A 29 -6.93 -17.50 4.40
C ASP A 29 -7.00 -16.39 3.34
N ASP A 30 -8.19 -15.83 3.09
CA ASP A 30 -8.36 -14.71 2.16
C ASP A 30 -7.62 -13.46 2.67
N LYS A 31 -7.73 -13.14 3.97
CA LYS A 31 -6.98 -12.04 4.58
C LYS A 31 -5.49 -12.17 4.35
N LYS A 32 -4.95 -13.38 4.59
CA LYS A 32 -3.53 -13.67 4.38
C LYS A 32 -3.15 -13.49 2.91
N VAL A 33 -3.94 -13.99 1.98
CA VAL A 33 -3.68 -13.82 0.53
C VAL A 33 -3.62 -12.33 0.17
N ILE A 34 -4.60 -11.54 0.60
CA ILE A 34 -4.66 -10.10 0.33
C ILE A 34 -3.42 -9.36 0.85
N ILE A 35 -3.03 -9.63 2.10
CA ILE A 35 -1.86 -8.99 2.71
C ILE A 35 -0.58 -9.38 1.96
N GLU A 36 -0.41 -10.67 1.62
CA GLU A 36 0.77 -11.12 0.88
C GLU A 36 0.84 -10.56 -0.53
N GLN A 37 -0.29 -10.42 -1.23
CA GLN A 37 -0.33 -9.77 -2.55
C GLN A 37 0.16 -8.30 -2.47
N ALA A 38 -0.27 -7.55 -1.46
CA ALA A 38 0.18 -6.17 -1.27
C ALA A 38 1.67 -6.08 -0.91
N LYS A 39 2.19 -7.04 -0.11
CA LYS A 39 3.63 -7.14 0.16
C LYS A 39 4.45 -7.41 -1.10
N VAL A 40 4.01 -8.35 -1.94
CA VAL A 40 4.67 -8.66 -3.22
C VAL A 40 4.69 -7.44 -4.13
N LEU A 41 3.57 -6.71 -4.21
CA LEU A 41 3.49 -5.47 -4.97
C LEU A 41 4.49 -4.42 -4.48
N GLU A 42 4.51 -4.14 -3.17
CA GLU A 42 5.41 -3.13 -2.59
C GLU A 42 6.87 -3.51 -2.73
N GLN A 43 7.22 -4.78 -2.49
CA GLN A 43 8.57 -5.31 -2.68
C GLN A 43 9.02 -5.17 -4.14
N SER A 44 8.20 -5.62 -5.09
CA SER A 44 8.56 -5.58 -6.52
C SER A 44 8.69 -4.13 -7.01
N TYR A 45 7.79 -3.26 -6.57
CA TYR A 45 7.87 -1.83 -6.90
C TYR A 45 9.13 -1.19 -6.31
N TYR A 46 9.50 -1.53 -5.07
CA TYR A 46 10.76 -1.10 -4.48
C TYR A 46 12.00 -1.63 -5.23
N ASN A 47 11.98 -2.90 -5.63
CA ASN A 47 13.08 -3.52 -6.38
C ASN A 47 13.26 -2.87 -7.75
N LEU A 48 12.17 -2.52 -8.43
CA LEU A 48 12.20 -1.73 -9.66
C LEU A 48 12.85 -0.35 -9.43
N LEU A 49 12.41 0.37 -8.38
CA LEU A 49 12.94 1.70 -8.05
C LEU A 49 14.40 1.70 -7.59
N THR A 50 14.90 0.55 -7.13
CA THR A 50 16.29 0.38 -6.67
C THR A 50 17.15 -0.43 -7.64
N PHE A 51 16.66 -0.70 -8.85
CA PHE A 51 17.36 -1.42 -9.91
C PHE A 51 17.80 -2.85 -9.53
N GLN A 52 17.10 -3.47 -8.58
CA GLN A 52 17.25 -4.89 -8.23
C GLN A 52 16.47 -5.79 -9.19
N GLU A 53 15.41 -5.26 -9.79
CA GLU A 53 14.60 -5.91 -10.82
C GLU A 53 14.42 -4.99 -12.02
N ASP A 54 14.29 -5.56 -13.21
CA ASP A 54 13.84 -4.85 -14.42
C ASP A 54 12.30 -4.77 -14.52
N TYR A 55 11.80 -4.05 -15.52
CA TYR A 55 10.35 -3.87 -15.67
C TYR A 55 9.61 -5.16 -16.08
N HIS A 56 10.28 -6.08 -16.79
CA HIS A 56 9.70 -7.38 -17.12
C HIS A 56 9.59 -8.27 -15.88
N GLU A 57 10.60 -8.28 -15.02
CA GLU A 57 10.56 -8.96 -13.73
C GLU A 57 9.46 -8.39 -12.83
N PHE A 58 9.39 -7.07 -12.70
CA PHE A 58 8.31 -6.38 -11.97
C PHE A 58 6.93 -6.82 -12.45
N THR A 59 6.65 -6.71 -13.76
CA THR A 59 5.33 -7.06 -14.31
C THR A 59 4.98 -8.54 -14.16
N SER A 60 5.98 -9.42 -14.21
CA SER A 60 5.81 -10.85 -13.95
C SER A 60 5.39 -11.09 -12.49
N HIS A 61 6.07 -10.46 -11.52
CA HIS A 61 5.77 -10.60 -10.10
C HIS A 61 4.39 -10.06 -9.71
N VAL A 62 3.94 -8.97 -10.32
CA VAL A 62 2.63 -8.37 -10.01
C VAL A 62 1.49 -8.88 -10.88
N SER A 63 1.77 -9.82 -11.78
CA SER A 63 0.77 -10.44 -12.64
C SER A 63 -0.27 -11.18 -11.81
N GLY A 64 -1.56 -10.91 -12.05
CA GLY A 64 -2.66 -11.49 -11.29
C GLY A 64 -2.92 -10.88 -9.91
N ILE A 65 -2.05 -9.97 -9.43
CA ILE A 65 -2.28 -9.18 -8.22
C ILE A 65 -3.10 -7.92 -8.53
N LEU A 66 -2.80 -7.28 -9.65
CA LEU A 66 -3.43 -6.03 -10.07
C LEU A 66 -4.56 -6.29 -11.07
N ASP A 67 -5.64 -5.53 -10.96
CA ASP A 67 -6.59 -5.44 -12.05
C ASP A 67 -5.97 -4.67 -13.23
N ALA A 68 -6.45 -4.98 -14.44
CA ALA A 68 -5.91 -4.41 -15.68
C ALA A 68 -5.86 -2.86 -15.70
N PRO A 69 -6.88 -2.12 -15.20
CA PRO A 69 -6.80 -0.67 -15.14
C PRO A 69 -5.70 -0.15 -14.19
N VAL A 70 -5.43 -0.86 -13.09
CA VAL A 70 -4.35 -0.49 -12.16
C VAL A 70 -2.99 -0.74 -12.79
N MET A 71 -2.83 -1.90 -13.44
CA MET A 71 -1.62 -2.20 -14.20
C MET A 71 -1.36 -1.13 -15.27
N GLN A 72 -2.39 -0.73 -16.03
CA GLN A 72 -2.26 0.33 -17.03
C GLN A 72 -1.85 1.67 -16.39
N SER A 73 -2.46 2.04 -15.27
CA SER A 73 -2.08 3.27 -14.54
C SER A 73 -0.61 3.23 -14.08
N LEU A 74 -0.08 2.06 -13.70
CA LEU A 74 1.34 1.93 -13.37
C LEU A 74 2.23 2.03 -14.61
N MET A 75 1.80 1.49 -15.75
CA MET A 75 2.51 1.64 -17.03
C MET A 75 2.59 3.10 -17.48
N ASP A 76 1.55 3.89 -17.24
CA ASP A 76 1.50 5.30 -17.62
C ASP A 76 2.20 6.22 -16.60
N SER A 77 2.51 5.70 -15.41
CA SER A 77 3.15 6.46 -14.35
C SER A 77 4.63 6.70 -14.65
N ILE A 78 5.12 7.90 -14.36
CA ILE A 78 6.55 8.22 -14.38
C ILE A 78 7.22 7.41 -13.27
N VAL A 79 8.19 6.58 -13.64
CA VAL A 79 9.01 5.78 -12.71
C VAL A 79 10.31 6.52 -12.40
N PHE A 80 10.95 7.10 -13.43
CA PHE A 80 12.20 7.86 -13.29
C PHE A 80 12.17 9.17 -14.05
N GLY A 81 12.83 10.21 -13.53
CA GLY A 81 13.00 11.48 -14.20
C GLY A 81 14.33 12.15 -13.88
N TYR A 82 15.05 12.62 -14.90
CA TYR A 82 16.33 13.34 -14.78
C TYR A 82 16.66 14.11 -16.06
N ASN A 83 17.36 15.26 -15.95
CA ASN A 83 17.83 16.07 -17.09
C ASN A 83 16.78 16.20 -18.21
N ASP A 84 15.58 16.65 -17.84
CA ASP A 84 14.41 16.84 -18.72
C ASP A 84 13.84 15.58 -19.38
N LYS A 85 14.35 14.39 -19.03
CA LYS A 85 13.79 13.10 -19.45
C LYS A 85 12.92 12.51 -18.36
N THR A 86 11.80 11.95 -18.76
CA THR A 86 10.91 11.15 -17.92
C THR A 86 10.75 9.77 -18.56
N PHE A 87 10.83 8.73 -17.75
CA PHE A 87 10.63 7.34 -18.15
C PHE A 87 9.40 6.83 -17.44
N THR A 88 8.37 6.51 -18.23
CA THR A 88 7.17 5.83 -17.75
C THR A 88 7.41 4.32 -17.65
N GLY A 89 6.51 3.60 -16.98
CA GLY A 89 6.56 2.13 -17.00
C GLY A 89 6.49 1.56 -18.43
N SER A 90 5.72 2.19 -19.32
CA SER A 90 5.65 1.83 -20.75
C SER A 90 6.99 2.02 -21.48
N ASP A 91 7.75 3.05 -21.14
CA ASP A 91 9.07 3.29 -21.72
C ASP A 91 10.06 2.23 -21.26
N MET A 92 10.04 1.90 -19.97
CA MET A 92 10.90 0.88 -19.38
C MET A 92 10.58 -0.52 -19.91
N ALA A 93 9.30 -0.85 -20.10
CA ALA A 93 8.86 -2.13 -20.66
C ALA A 93 9.35 -2.38 -22.10
N LYS A 94 9.75 -1.33 -22.81
CA LYS A 94 10.27 -1.41 -24.19
C LYS A 94 11.80 -1.42 -24.24
N MET A 95 12.47 -1.17 -23.12
CA MET A 95 13.93 -1.18 -23.08
C MET A 95 14.44 -2.60 -23.34
N THR A 96 15.37 -2.71 -24.26
CA THR A 96 16.20 -3.90 -24.36
C THR A 96 17.06 -4.05 -23.11
N ARG A 97 17.58 -5.26 -22.86
CA ARG A 97 18.50 -5.51 -21.74
C ARG A 97 19.70 -4.55 -21.75
N ASP A 98 20.27 -4.27 -22.92
CA ASP A 98 21.42 -3.36 -23.05
C ASP A 98 21.06 -1.91 -22.72
N GLU A 99 19.84 -1.46 -23.08
CA GLU A 99 19.34 -0.13 -22.71
C GLU A 99 19.05 -0.04 -21.22
N TRP A 100 18.47 -1.10 -20.64
CA TRP A 100 18.23 -1.22 -19.22
C TRP A 100 19.53 -1.11 -18.40
N GLU A 101 20.57 -1.86 -18.74
CA GLU A 101 21.85 -1.82 -18.01
C GLU A 101 22.52 -0.45 -18.07
N LYS A 102 22.44 0.24 -19.22
CA LYS A 102 22.93 1.63 -19.35
C LYS A 102 22.13 2.59 -18.48
N HIS A 103 20.80 2.48 -18.50
CA HIS A 103 19.91 3.29 -17.68
C HIS A 103 20.16 3.06 -16.18
N LYS A 104 20.20 1.80 -15.75
CA LYS A 104 20.56 1.37 -14.39
C LYS A 104 21.89 1.96 -13.94
N THR A 105 22.95 1.79 -14.74
CA THR A 105 24.29 2.31 -14.41
C THR A 105 24.27 3.82 -14.20
N TYR A 106 23.59 4.54 -15.10
CA TYR A 106 23.44 5.99 -14.98
C TYR A 106 22.68 6.39 -13.71
N MET A 107 21.52 5.78 -13.48
CA MET A 107 20.64 6.12 -12.36
C MET A 107 21.24 5.75 -11.00
N LEU A 108 21.98 4.64 -10.90
CA LEU A 108 22.76 4.32 -9.70
C LEU A 108 23.82 5.38 -9.41
N GLY A 109 24.44 5.95 -10.46
CA GLY A 109 25.34 7.10 -10.32
C GLY A 109 24.64 8.32 -9.73
N VAL A 110 23.42 8.62 -10.20
CA VAL A 110 22.59 9.72 -9.67
C VAL A 110 22.21 9.47 -8.21
N ILE A 111 21.70 8.28 -7.89
CA ILE A 111 21.28 7.87 -6.53
C ILE A 111 22.43 8.00 -5.54
N ARG A 112 23.62 7.51 -5.87
CA ARG A 112 24.83 7.67 -5.05
C ARG A 112 25.22 9.14 -4.90
N GLY A 113 25.11 9.92 -5.97
CA GLY A 113 25.42 11.35 -5.95
C GLY A 113 24.55 12.16 -4.99
N ILE A 114 23.28 11.76 -4.81
CA ILE A 114 22.35 12.41 -3.88
C ILE A 114 22.24 11.69 -2.52
N GLY A 115 22.97 10.58 -2.33
CA GLY A 115 23.08 9.86 -1.06
C GLY A 115 21.84 9.07 -0.63
N VAL A 116 20.95 8.71 -1.56
CA VAL A 116 19.76 7.87 -1.30
C VAL A 116 20.03 6.37 -1.50
N ASP A 117 21.28 6.00 -1.76
CA ASP A 117 21.75 4.62 -1.92
C ASP A 117 21.78 3.84 -0.60
N GLN A 118 21.88 4.57 0.53
CA GLN A 118 21.81 4.07 1.90
C GLN A 118 20.40 4.21 2.51
N GLN A 119 19.37 4.12 1.67
CA GLN A 119 18.00 4.20 2.14
C GLN A 119 17.57 2.90 2.83
N HIS A 120 16.77 3.04 3.88
CA HIS A 120 16.10 1.94 4.55
C HIS A 120 14.60 2.22 4.54
N VAL A 121 13.80 1.22 4.18
CA VAL A 121 12.33 1.36 4.09
C VAL A 121 11.66 0.32 4.96
N THR A 122 10.78 0.80 5.83
CA THR A 122 9.93 -0.04 6.68
C THR A 122 8.49 0.16 6.22
N ILE A 123 7.81 -0.91 5.82
CA ILE A 123 6.40 -0.88 5.41
C ILE A 123 5.58 -1.72 6.38
N ARG A 124 4.65 -1.08 7.09
CA ARG A 124 3.67 -1.76 7.94
C ARG A 124 2.36 -1.91 7.18
N PHE A 125 1.76 -3.09 7.25
CA PHE A 125 0.45 -3.38 6.68
C PHE A 125 -0.58 -3.54 7.79
N SER A 126 -1.81 -3.10 7.54
CA SER A 126 -2.93 -3.33 8.45
C SER A 126 -3.51 -4.74 8.32
N ASP A 127 -4.48 -5.08 9.17
CA ASP A 127 -5.45 -6.14 8.82
C ASP A 127 -6.36 -5.65 7.68
N VAL A 128 -7.17 -6.56 7.13
CA VAL A 128 -8.14 -6.27 6.07
C VAL A 128 -9.43 -5.72 6.66
N TYR A 129 -9.83 -4.55 6.20
CA TYR A 129 -11.06 -3.86 6.59
C TYR A 129 -12.18 -4.14 5.60
N PRO A 130 -13.42 -4.36 6.07
CA PRO A 130 -14.56 -4.51 5.19
C PRO A 130 -14.88 -3.21 4.43
N SER A 131 -15.60 -3.34 3.32
CA SER A 131 -16.24 -2.23 2.61
C SER A 131 -17.75 -2.39 2.70
N ASP A 132 -18.50 -1.31 2.40
CA ASP A 132 -19.96 -1.38 2.22
C ASP A 132 -20.33 -2.29 1.03
N ASP A 133 -19.43 -2.40 0.04
CA ASP A 133 -19.54 -3.36 -1.04
C ASP A 133 -18.98 -4.73 -0.60
N LYS A 134 -19.83 -5.74 -0.74
CA LYS A 134 -19.63 -7.11 -0.27
C LYS A 134 -18.50 -7.85 -0.99
N ASP A 135 -18.12 -7.38 -2.18
CA ASP A 135 -17.06 -7.96 -3.03
C ASP A 135 -15.82 -7.05 -3.03
N GLN A 136 -15.74 -6.11 -2.07
CA GLN A 136 -14.65 -5.16 -1.90
C GLN A 136 -14.13 -5.18 -0.46
N VAL A 137 -12.82 -4.99 -0.32
CA VAL A 137 -12.16 -4.79 0.98
C VAL A 137 -11.07 -3.73 0.87
N PHE A 138 -10.63 -3.24 2.02
CA PHE A 138 -9.54 -2.29 2.11
C PHE A 138 -8.36 -2.87 2.89
N LEU A 139 -7.17 -2.54 2.43
CA LEU A 139 -5.92 -2.76 3.14
C LEU A 139 -5.17 -1.43 3.20
N TYR A 140 -4.50 -1.16 4.30
CA TYR A 140 -3.74 0.07 4.49
C TYR A 140 -2.26 -0.26 4.68
N SER A 141 -1.39 0.60 4.18
CA SER A 141 0.04 0.55 4.51
C SER A 141 0.57 1.90 4.99
N SER A 142 1.57 1.85 5.87
CA SER A 142 2.39 2.99 6.29
C SER A 142 3.85 2.66 5.99
N GLU A 143 4.40 3.35 5.01
CA GLU A 143 5.79 3.30 4.58
C GLU A 143 6.57 4.44 5.25
N LEU A 144 7.67 4.11 5.92
CA LEU A 144 8.67 5.07 6.38
C LEU A 144 9.98 4.80 5.65
N LYS A 145 10.48 5.81 4.92
CA LYS A 145 11.82 5.78 4.32
C LYS A 145 12.76 6.61 5.17
N LYS A 146 13.92 6.05 5.46
CA LYS A 146 15.03 6.72 6.14
C LYS A 146 16.25 6.75 5.24
N VAL A 147 17.07 7.80 5.36
CA VAL A 147 18.37 7.92 4.71
C VAL A 147 19.38 8.24 5.81
N LYS A 148 20.46 7.45 5.94
CA LYS A 148 21.46 7.62 7.01
C LYS A 148 20.82 7.73 8.40
N THR A 149 19.82 6.87 8.67
CA THR A 149 19.00 6.81 9.90
C THR A 149 17.96 7.93 10.11
N GLU A 150 18.00 9.01 9.34
CA GLU A 150 17.05 10.12 9.45
C GLU A 150 15.79 9.87 8.60
N PRO A 151 14.58 10.18 9.09
CA PRO A 151 13.35 10.15 8.30
C PRO A 151 13.46 11.01 7.04
N TYR A 152 13.11 10.44 5.89
CA TYR A 152 13.11 11.13 4.61
C TYR A 152 11.70 11.32 4.04
N THR A 153 10.91 10.25 3.99
CA THR A 153 9.51 10.33 3.57
C THR A 153 8.65 9.39 4.39
N LYS A 154 7.38 9.77 4.59
CA LYS A 154 6.34 8.88 5.06
C LYS A 154 5.20 8.85 4.06
N THR A 155 4.81 7.65 3.64
CA THR A 155 3.72 7.43 2.68
C THR A 155 2.67 6.55 3.32
N ASN A 156 1.43 6.99 3.36
CA ASN A 156 0.30 6.13 3.69
C ASN A 156 -0.42 5.74 2.40
N LYS A 157 -0.81 4.47 2.29
CA LYS A 157 -1.58 3.99 1.14
C LYS A 157 -2.85 3.29 1.59
N LYS A 158 -3.88 3.41 0.76
CA LYS A 158 -5.10 2.61 0.79
C LYS A 158 -5.16 1.78 -0.48
N PHE A 159 -5.17 0.46 -0.31
CA PHE A 159 -5.47 -0.49 -1.36
C PHE A 159 -6.96 -0.80 -1.29
N THR A 160 -7.66 -0.62 -2.41
CA THR A 160 -8.99 -1.18 -2.61
C THR A 160 -8.84 -2.47 -3.38
N LEU A 161 -9.25 -3.58 -2.78
CA LEU A 161 -9.25 -4.89 -3.43
C LEU A 161 -10.68 -5.31 -3.74
N VAL A 162 -10.87 -5.90 -4.91
CA VAL A 162 -12.15 -6.45 -5.36
C VAL A 162 -12.00 -7.93 -5.68
N GLN A 163 -13.08 -8.69 -5.50
CA GLN A 163 -13.10 -10.10 -5.86
C GLN A 163 -13.57 -10.24 -7.31
N THR A 164 -12.67 -10.69 -8.18
CA THR A 164 -12.92 -10.92 -9.60
C THR A 164 -12.59 -12.38 -9.94
N ASP A 165 -13.57 -13.11 -10.49
CA ASP A 165 -13.43 -14.53 -10.86
C ASP A 165 -12.94 -15.43 -9.69
N GLY A 166 -13.37 -15.12 -8.46
CA GLY A 166 -12.98 -15.85 -7.26
C GLY A 166 -11.61 -15.46 -6.69
N HIS A 167 -10.91 -14.48 -7.28
CA HIS A 167 -9.62 -13.99 -6.82
C HIS A 167 -9.69 -12.54 -6.36
N TRP A 168 -9.07 -12.24 -5.22
CA TRP A 168 -8.85 -10.86 -4.79
C TRP A 168 -7.78 -10.19 -5.64
N LYS A 169 -8.09 -9.00 -6.16
CA LYS A 169 -7.18 -8.18 -6.96
C LYS A 169 -7.22 -6.74 -6.49
N ILE A 170 -6.09 -6.07 -6.55
CA ILE A 170 -5.98 -4.64 -6.24
C ILE A 170 -6.54 -3.86 -7.43
N ALA A 171 -7.68 -3.20 -7.19
CA ALA A 171 -8.42 -2.40 -8.17
C ALA A 171 -8.18 -0.90 -8.05
N ARG A 172 -7.64 -0.45 -6.91
CA ARG A 172 -7.22 0.94 -6.71
C ARG A 172 -6.14 1.04 -5.66
N ILE A 173 -5.20 1.95 -5.90
CA ILE A 173 -4.19 2.35 -4.92
C ILE A 173 -4.30 3.86 -4.80
N GLU A 174 -4.60 4.33 -3.60
CA GLU A 174 -4.55 5.74 -3.26
C GLU A 174 -3.42 5.97 -2.27
N GLN A 175 -2.70 7.07 -2.39
CA GLN A 175 -1.57 7.36 -1.51
C GLN A 175 -1.53 8.83 -1.11
N ASP A 176 -0.99 9.06 0.08
CA ASP A 176 -0.65 10.39 0.56
C ASP A 176 0.76 10.36 1.16
N ARG A 177 1.56 11.37 0.86
CA ARG A 177 2.99 11.39 1.18
C ARG A 177 3.40 12.73 1.75
N ILE A 178 4.25 12.66 2.76
CA ILE A 178 5.06 13.79 3.22
C ILE A 178 6.55 13.50 2.99
N THR A 179 7.30 14.56 2.74
CA THR A 179 8.77 14.55 2.72
C THR A 179 9.24 15.43 3.87
N TYR A 180 10.14 14.89 4.69
CA TYR A 180 10.68 15.63 5.82
C TYR A 180 11.78 16.58 5.36
N GLY A 181 11.77 17.78 5.92
CA GLY A 181 12.84 18.76 5.75
C GLY A 181 13.96 18.53 6.77
N SER A 182 15.20 18.83 6.40
CA SER A 182 16.38 18.63 7.25
C SER A 182 16.39 19.46 8.55
N GLU A 183 15.53 20.47 8.66
CA GLU A 183 15.49 21.40 9.79
C GLU A 183 14.18 21.31 10.60
N GLN A 184 13.33 20.30 10.34
CA GLN A 184 12.04 20.18 11.01
C GLN A 184 12.18 19.73 12.47
N THR A 185 11.45 20.39 13.34
CA THR A 185 11.30 20.01 14.74
C THR A 185 10.38 18.80 14.90
N ALA A 186 10.48 18.11 16.03
CA ALA A 186 9.59 16.97 16.34
C ALA A 186 8.10 17.34 16.33
N ALA A 187 7.76 18.57 16.74
CA ALA A 187 6.38 19.07 16.72
C ALA A 187 5.87 19.29 15.29
N GLU A 188 6.70 19.86 14.41
CA GLU A 188 6.35 20.04 12.99
C GLU A 188 6.21 18.69 12.26
N ILE A 189 7.08 17.73 12.57
CA ILE A 189 6.97 16.34 12.09
C ILE A 189 5.62 15.75 12.51
N GLN A 190 5.26 15.85 13.79
CA GLN A 190 4.00 15.33 14.29
C GLN A 190 2.78 16.00 13.63
N GLU A 191 2.83 17.33 13.43
CA GLU A 191 1.76 18.05 12.74
C GLU A 191 1.61 17.57 11.29
N LEU A 192 2.71 17.40 10.56
CA LEU A 192 2.69 16.88 9.19
C LEU A 192 2.13 15.46 9.14
N GLU A 193 2.57 14.60 10.05
CA GLU A 193 2.08 13.23 10.13
C GLU A 193 0.59 13.17 10.46
N SER A 194 0.09 14.05 11.33
CA SER A 194 -1.34 14.09 11.68
C SER A 194 -2.26 14.42 10.50
N LYS A 195 -1.72 15.05 9.45
CA LYS A 195 -2.45 15.46 8.24
C LYS A 195 -2.45 14.39 7.16
N LEU A 196 -1.62 13.35 7.28
CA LEU A 196 -1.59 12.25 6.31
C LEU A 196 -2.95 11.57 6.22
N LYS A 197 -3.44 11.36 5.01
CA LYS A 197 -4.63 10.55 4.78
C LYS A 197 -4.38 9.08 5.10
N TYR A 198 -5.48 8.33 5.14
CA TYR A 198 -5.49 6.86 5.28
C TYR A 198 -4.95 6.34 6.61
N GLN A 199 -5.03 7.16 7.67
CA GLN A 199 -4.77 6.75 9.06
C GLN A 199 -6.01 6.19 9.75
N THR A 200 -7.19 6.33 9.13
CA THR A 200 -8.46 5.82 9.65
C THR A 200 -9.23 5.04 8.58
N HIS A 201 -10.04 4.09 9.06
CA HIS A 201 -11.07 3.40 8.31
C HIS A 201 -12.43 3.73 8.93
N GLY A 202 -13.23 4.57 8.26
CA GLY A 202 -14.37 5.21 8.89
C GLY A 202 -13.92 6.07 10.07
N ASP A 203 -14.49 5.83 11.25
CA ASP A 203 -14.16 6.54 12.50
C ASP A 203 -13.05 5.85 13.32
N SER A 204 -12.59 4.68 12.89
CA SER A 204 -11.60 3.87 13.61
C SER A 204 -10.18 4.12 13.09
N VAL A 205 -9.21 4.17 14.00
CA VAL A 205 -7.78 4.22 13.64
C VAL A 205 -7.38 2.92 12.97
N VAL A 206 -6.55 3.01 11.93
CA VAL A 206 -5.97 1.84 11.27
C VAL A 206 -4.95 1.18 12.19
N GLU A 207 -5.12 -0.11 12.44
CA GLU A 207 -4.22 -0.93 13.25
C GLU A 207 -3.25 -1.69 12.34
N TYR A 208 -1.96 -1.58 12.64
CA TYR A 208 -0.90 -2.20 11.86
C TYR A 208 -0.39 -3.49 12.50
N LEU A 209 -0.14 -4.49 11.67
CA LEU A 209 0.46 -5.75 12.08
C LEU A 209 1.90 -5.54 12.59
N ASP A 210 2.36 -6.48 13.42
CA ASP A 210 3.66 -6.41 14.11
C ASP A 210 4.86 -6.77 13.22
N HIS A 211 4.62 -7.35 12.04
CA HIS A 211 5.67 -7.81 11.13
C HIS A 211 5.77 -6.87 9.92
N PRO A 212 6.62 -5.83 9.98
CA PRO A 212 6.86 -4.97 8.83
C PRO A 212 7.61 -5.71 7.72
N LEU A 213 7.44 -5.23 6.49
CA LEU A 213 8.35 -5.49 5.39
C LEU A 213 9.52 -4.50 5.49
N GLU A 214 10.74 -5.02 5.62
CA GLU A 214 11.97 -4.23 5.73
C GLU A 214 12.78 -4.36 4.44
N LEU A 215 13.12 -3.23 3.83
CA LEU A 215 13.79 -3.15 2.53
C LEU A 215 15.04 -2.28 2.66
N GLN A 216 16.14 -2.72 2.03
CA GLN A 216 17.43 -2.02 2.06
C GLN A 216 17.81 -1.48 0.69
N GLY A 217 18.52 -0.35 0.69
CA GLY A 217 19.04 0.29 -0.50
C GLY A 217 20.19 -0.50 -1.13
N TYR A 218 20.57 -0.11 -2.35
CA TYR A 218 21.58 -0.81 -3.13
C TYR A 218 22.98 -0.82 -2.48
N ALA A 219 23.32 0.18 -1.65
CA ALA A 219 24.65 0.27 -1.04
C ALA A 219 24.89 -0.73 0.11
N GLU A 220 23.85 -1.40 0.59
CA GLU A 220 23.91 -2.33 1.73
C GLU A 220 23.89 -3.81 1.28
N GLN A 221 23.97 -4.09 -0.03
CA GLN A 221 24.00 -5.43 -0.62
C GLN A 221 25.40 -5.92 -0.99
#